data_AF-A0A445DPV0-F1
#
_entry.id   AF-A0A445DPV0-F1
#
_cell.length_a   1.000
_cell.length_b   1.000
_cell.length_c   1.000
_cell.angle_alpha   90.00
_cell.angle_beta   90.00
_cell.angle_gamma   90.00
#
_symmetry.space_group_name_H-M   'P 1'
#
loop_
_entity.id
_entity.type
_entity.pdbx_description
1 polymer ?
#
loop_
_entity_poly.entity_id
_entity_poly.type
_entity_poly.pdbx_seq_one_letter_code
_entity_poly.pdbx_strand_id
1 'polypeptide(L)'
;MTEHTCDCGLFQSLHYPCRHALAACAAANIEWGYFVDPMYTMTSVFKVYERKFSPIPDEKMWHPWYGARLKPNSAMRKKASGRSVSTRIRNEMDAIERAEKRCGLCRREGHTRRRCPNASHSDP
;
A
#
# COMPACT_ATOMS: atom_id res chain seq x y z
N MET A 1 -8.14 34.22 -4.84
CA MET A 1 -8.57 32.95 -4.22
C MET A 1 -8.69 33.18 -2.72
N THR A 2 -9.81 33.72 -2.25
CA THR A 2 -9.98 34.07 -0.83
C THR A 2 -10.78 33.03 -0.04
N GLU A 3 -11.46 32.10 -0.72
CA GLU A 3 -12.46 31.21 -0.08
C GLU A 3 -12.07 29.72 0.01
N HIS A 4 -10.81 29.34 -0.22
CA HIS A 4 -10.39 27.91 -0.21
C HIS A 4 -11.28 27.01 -1.09
N THR A 5 -11.86 27.58 -2.15
CA THR A 5 -12.81 26.90 -3.03
C THR A 5 -12.21 26.64 -4.41
N CYS A 6 -12.59 25.51 -4.99
CA CYS A 6 -12.47 25.22 -6.42
C CYS A 6 -13.70 24.43 -6.87
N ASP A 7 -14.19 24.75 -8.05
CA ASP A 7 -15.25 24.09 -8.79
C ASP A 7 -14.95 22.61 -9.12
N CYS A 8 -13.69 22.17 -9.04
CA CYS A 8 -13.35 20.75 -9.19
C CYS A 8 -13.69 19.88 -7.97
N GLY A 9 -14.09 20.47 -6.84
CA GLY A 9 -14.49 19.77 -5.61
C GLY A 9 -13.36 19.11 -4.81
N LEU A 10 -12.18 18.90 -5.40
CA LEU A 10 -11.03 18.29 -4.72
C LEU A 10 -10.52 19.13 -3.55
N PHE A 11 -10.53 20.46 -3.72
CA PHE A 11 -10.02 21.36 -2.69
C PHE A 11 -10.87 21.27 -1.41
N GLN A 12 -12.19 21.25 -1.56
CA GLN A 12 -13.13 21.12 -0.44
C GLN A 12 -13.10 19.71 0.16
N SER A 13 -12.92 18.68 -0.67
CA SER A 13 -12.93 17.28 -0.20
C SER A 13 -11.66 16.90 0.56
N LEU A 14 -10.51 17.41 0.12
CA LEU A 14 -9.21 17.07 0.71
C LEU A 14 -8.73 18.13 1.70
N HIS A 15 -9.39 19.29 1.78
CA HIS A 15 -8.90 20.45 2.54
C HIS A 15 -7.43 20.79 2.19
N TYR A 16 -7.07 20.56 0.91
CA TYR A 16 -5.72 20.72 0.38
C TYR A 16 -5.80 21.30 -1.04
N PRO A 17 -4.89 22.23 -1.43
CA PRO A 17 -4.93 22.84 -2.76
C PRO A 17 -4.90 21.81 -3.89
N CYS A 18 -5.93 21.82 -4.74
CA CYS A 18 -5.94 21.04 -5.96
C CYS A 18 -5.01 21.65 -7.03
N ARG A 19 -4.79 20.95 -8.16
CA ARG A 19 -3.96 21.47 -9.27
C ARG A 19 -4.39 22.84 -9.80
N HIS A 20 -5.71 23.12 -9.83
CA HIS A 20 -6.23 24.41 -10.29
C HIS A 20 -5.91 25.52 -9.29
N ALA A 21 -6.05 25.20 -8.00
CA ALA A 21 -5.70 26.11 -6.92
C ALA A 21 -4.20 26.43 -6.93
N LEU A 22 -3.34 25.42 -7.06
CA LEU A 22 -1.89 25.61 -7.17
C LEU A 22 -1.51 26.45 -8.39
N ALA A 23 -2.15 26.21 -9.55
CA ALA A 23 -1.91 27.00 -10.75
C ALA A 23 -2.32 28.47 -10.57
N ALA A 24 -3.47 28.73 -9.95
CA ALA A 24 -3.95 30.08 -9.67
C ALA A 24 -3.09 30.79 -8.61
N CYS A 25 -2.61 30.08 -7.57
CA CYS A 25 -1.62 30.58 -6.62
C CYS A 25 -0.32 31.02 -7.33
N ALA A 26 0.20 30.17 -8.22
CA ALA A 26 1.41 30.48 -8.99
C ALA A 26 1.21 31.71 -9.90
N ALA A 27 0.07 31.81 -10.57
CA ALA A 27 -0.25 32.96 -11.43
C ALA A 27 -0.41 34.27 -10.64
N ALA A 28 -0.95 34.19 -9.41
CA ALA A 28 -1.15 35.33 -8.53
C ALA A 28 0.07 35.65 -7.64
N ASN A 29 1.16 34.88 -7.74
CA ASN A 29 2.32 34.95 -6.84
C ASN A 29 1.93 34.88 -5.35
N ILE A 30 0.98 34.00 -5.02
CA ILE A 30 0.52 33.74 -3.65
C ILE A 30 1.14 32.42 -3.18
N GLU A 31 1.70 32.42 -1.98
CA GLU A 31 2.17 31.19 -1.33
C GLU A 31 0.98 30.25 -1.10
N TRP A 32 1.06 29.04 -1.67
CA TRP A 32 -0.02 28.07 -1.59
C TRP A 32 -0.19 27.46 -0.19
N GLY A 33 0.84 27.55 0.66
CA GLY A 33 0.84 26.97 2.01
C GLY A 33 -0.27 27.49 2.92
N TYR A 34 -0.71 28.75 2.74
CA TYR A 34 -1.84 29.33 3.46
C TYR A 34 -3.16 28.60 3.25
N PHE A 35 -3.26 27.83 2.15
CA PHE A 35 -4.47 27.11 1.76
C PHE A 35 -4.49 25.65 2.25
N VAL A 36 -3.44 25.19 2.91
CA VAL A 36 -3.34 23.83 3.45
C VAL A 36 -3.98 23.78 4.83
N ASP A 37 -4.86 22.80 5.06
CA ASP A 37 -5.47 22.63 6.38
C ASP A 37 -4.45 22.27 7.48
N PRO A 38 -4.55 22.85 8.69
CA PRO A 38 -3.68 22.53 9.82
C PRO A 38 -3.61 21.04 10.20
N MET A 39 -4.59 20.21 9.82
CA MET A 39 -4.57 18.76 10.00
C MET A 39 -3.35 18.11 9.34
N TYR A 40 -2.79 18.71 8.29
CA TYR A 40 -1.59 18.22 7.60
C TYR A 40 -0.27 18.63 8.27
N THR A 41 -0.30 19.29 9.43
CA THR A 41 0.92 19.65 10.17
C THR A 41 1.46 18.47 10.98
N MET A 42 2.78 18.45 11.21
CA MET A 42 3.40 17.46 12.10
C MET A 42 2.83 17.51 13.51
N THR A 43 2.45 18.70 14.00
CA THR A 43 1.78 18.86 15.30
C THR A 43 0.48 18.07 15.36
N SER A 44 -0.36 18.13 14.30
CA SER A 44 -1.60 17.36 14.21
C SER A 44 -1.32 15.86 14.16
N VAL A 45 -0.31 15.43 13.40
CA VAL A 45 0.12 14.02 13.37
C VAL A 45 0.52 13.53 14.77
N PHE A 46 1.38 14.27 15.47
CA PHE A 46 1.80 13.88 16.82
C PHE A 46 0.62 13.83 17.79
N LYS A 47 -0.34 14.76 17.72
CA LYS A 47 -1.56 14.73 18.53
C LYS A 47 -2.41 13.49 18.27
N VAL A 48 -2.55 13.05 17.02
CA VAL A 48 -3.29 11.82 16.69
C VAL A 48 -2.64 10.59 17.33
N TYR A 49 -1.31 10.54 17.35
CA TYR A 49 -0.54 9.43 17.92
C TYR A 49 -0.13 9.64 19.40
N GLU A 50 -0.55 10.73 20.03
CA GLU A 50 -0.21 11.04 21.42
C GLU A 50 -0.79 10.00 22.39
N ARG A 51 -1.95 9.42 22.01
CA ARG A 51 -2.61 8.40 22.80
C ARG A 51 -1.78 7.12 22.83
N LYS A 52 -1.27 6.79 24.01
CA LYS A 52 -0.56 5.53 24.24
C LYS A 52 -1.55 4.38 24.34
N PHE A 53 -1.26 3.28 23.65
CA PHE A 53 -1.91 2.02 23.92
C PHE A 53 -1.36 1.47 25.23
N SER A 54 -2.26 1.06 26.14
CA SER A 54 -1.85 0.26 27.28
C SER A 54 -1.27 -1.07 26.78
N PRO A 55 -0.18 -1.58 27.37
CA PRO A 55 0.30 -2.91 27.04
C PRO A 55 -0.82 -3.93 27.30
N ILE A 56 -0.91 -4.93 26.43
CA ILE A 56 -1.82 -6.05 26.65
C ILE A 56 -1.30 -6.78 27.90
N PRO A 57 -2.12 -6.94 28.96
CA PRO A 57 -1.69 -7.61 30.17
C PRO A 57 -1.41 -9.10 29.91
N ASP A 58 -0.73 -9.76 30.84
CA ASP A 58 -0.54 -11.22 30.76
C ASP A 58 -1.90 -11.95 30.67
N GLU A 59 -1.92 -13.08 29.95
CA GLU A 59 -3.13 -13.90 29.76
C GLU A 59 -3.80 -14.28 31.09
N LYS A 60 -3.00 -14.48 32.15
CA LYS A 60 -3.47 -14.80 33.51
C LYS A 60 -4.28 -13.68 34.16
N MET A 61 -4.11 -12.44 33.70
CA MET A 61 -4.81 -11.26 34.21
C MET A 61 -6.06 -10.92 33.39
N TRP A 62 -6.32 -11.66 32.31
CA TRP A 62 -7.48 -11.39 31.47
C TRP A 62 -8.75 -11.79 32.22
N HIS A 63 -9.77 -10.93 32.17
CA HIS A 63 -11.08 -11.29 32.69
C HIS A 63 -11.64 -12.50 31.91
N PRO A 64 -12.39 -13.39 32.57
CA PRO A 64 -13.07 -14.48 31.88
C PRO A 64 -13.93 -13.92 30.73
N TRP A 65 -13.75 -14.49 29.54
CA TRP A 65 -14.51 -14.08 28.36
C TRP A 65 -15.91 -14.70 28.37
N TYR A 66 -16.95 -13.85 28.41
CA TYR A 66 -18.36 -14.28 28.39
C TYR A 66 -19.06 -14.05 27.03
N GLY A 67 -18.34 -13.54 26.03
CA GLY A 67 -18.93 -13.27 24.71
C GLY A 67 -19.14 -14.53 23.87
N ALA A 68 -19.92 -14.39 22.80
CA ALA A 68 -20.13 -15.47 21.84
C ALA A 68 -18.79 -15.94 21.27
N ARG A 69 -18.57 -17.26 21.26
CA ARG A 69 -17.44 -17.83 20.51
C ARG A 69 -17.70 -17.60 19.03
N LEU A 70 -16.91 -16.73 18.41
CA LEU A 70 -16.87 -16.57 16.97
C LEU A 70 -16.41 -17.91 16.36
N LYS A 71 -17.37 -18.69 15.88
CA LYS A 71 -17.08 -19.87 15.07
C LYS A 71 -17.05 -19.45 13.61
N PRO A 72 -15.94 -19.67 12.89
CA PRO A 72 -15.92 -19.45 11.45
C PRO A 72 -17.04 -20.25 10.79
N ASN A 73 -17.81 -19.62 9.91
CA ASN A 73 -18.85 -20.31 9.15
C ASN A 73 -18.21 -21.39 8.28
N SER A 74 -18.50 -22.66 8.56
CA SER A 74 -17.94 -23.79 7.82
C SER A 74 -18.33 -23.77 6.34
N ALA A 75 -19.49 -23.24 5.99
CA ALA A 75 -19.93 -23.09 4.60
C ALA A 75 -19.13 -22.03 3.84
N MET A 76 -18.55 -21.05 4.54
CA MET A 76 -17.68 -20.02 3.96
C MET A 76 -16.20 -20.43 3.96
N ARG A 77 -15.88 -21.61 4.47
CA ARG A 77 -14.50 -22.12 4.48
C ARG A 77 -14.06 -22.40 3.05
N LYS A 78 -12.88 -21.91 2.66
CA LYS A 78 -12.27 -22.26 1.38
C LYS A 78 -12.13 -23.78 1.29
N LYS A 79 -12.58 -24.36 0.17
CA LYS A 79 -12.52 -25.81 -0.09
C LYS A 79 -11.08 -26.30 -0.30
N ALA A 80 -10.26 -25.50 -0.97
CA ALA A 80 -8.85 -25.80 -1.22
C ALA A 80 -7.96 -25.04 -0.23
N SER A 81 -6.94 -25.73 0.27
CA SER A 81 -5.81 -25.09 0.96
C SER A 81 -4.95 -24.32 -0.05
N GLY A 82 -4.28 -23.27 0.42
CA GLY A 82 -3.36 -22.48 -0.41
C GLY A 82 -3.97 -21.20 -1.01
N ARG A 83 -3.18 -20.56 -1.88
CA ARG A 83 -3.54 -19.28 -2.49
C ARG A 83 -4.70 -19.50 -3.45
N SER A 84 -5.76 -18.72 -3.31
CA SER A 84 -6.84 -18.69 -4.29
C SER A 84 -6.26 -18.33 -5.66
N VAL A 85 -6.69 -19.06 -6.69
CA VAL A 85 -6.39 -18.69 -8.08
C VAL A 85 -6.90 -17.26 -8.29
N SER A 86 -6.01 -16.41 -8.79
CA SER A 86 -6.36 -15.02 -9.06
C SER A 86 -7.43 -14.98 -10.15
N THR A 87 -8.57 -14.38 -9.84
CA THR A 87 -9.63 -14.06 -10.82
C THR A 87 -9.39 -12.72 -11.52
N ARG A 88 -8.34 -11.98 -11.11
CA ARG A 88 -7.99 -10.70 -11.72
C ARG A 88 -7.67 -10.87 -13.21
N ILE A 89 -8.42 -10.16 -14.04
CA ILE A 89 -8.12 -9.98 -15.46
C ILE A 89 -6.89 -9.07 -15.55
N ARG A 90 -5.86 -9.53 -16.27
CA ARG A 90 -4.65 -8.73 -16.49
C ARG A 90 -4.97 -7.53 -17.38
N ASN A 91 -4.46 -6.36 -17.01
CA ASN A 91 -4.53 -5.15 -17.84
C ASN A 91 -3.13 -4.68 -18.28
N GLU A 92 -3.06 -3.55 -18.96
CA GLU A 92 -1.81 -2.99 -19.51
C GLU A 92 -0.77 -2.64 -18.42
N MET A 93 -1.20 -2.32 -17.20
CA MET A 93 -0.26 -2.11 -16.08
C MET A 93 0.40 -3.42 -15.59
N ASP A 94 -0.19 -4.58 -15.88
CA ASP A 94 0.39 -5.90 -15.60
C ASP A 94 1.30 -6.39 -16.74
N ALA A 95 1.33 -5.68 -17.87
CA ALA A 95 2.22 -5.98 -18.99
C ALA A 95 3.64 -5.50 -18.66
N ILE A 96 4.33 -6.27 -17.82
CA ILE A 96 5.77 -6.13 -17.65
C ILE A 96 6.40 -6.53 -18.99
N GLU A 97 7.14 -5.62 -19.64
CA GLU A 97 8.01 -5.96 -20.76
C GLU A 97 8.82 -7.19 -20.35
N ARG A 98 8.68 -8.28 -21.11
CA ARG A 98 9.36 -9.54 -20.78
C ARG A 98 10.86 -9.31 -20.91
N ALA A 99 11.51 -8.91 -19.82
CA ALA A 99 12.95 -8.85 -19.75
C ALA A 99 13.48 -10.23 -20.12
N GLU A 100 14.42 -10.27 -21.06
CA GLU A 100 15.02 -11.52 -21.53
C GLU A 100 15.62 -12.24 -20.34
N LYS A 101 15.15 -13.47 -20.10
CA LYS A 101 15.52 -14.22 -18.91
C LYS A 101 16.99 -14.61 -19.02
N ARG A 102 17.82 -14.03 -18.16
CA ARG A 102 19.23 -14.37 -18.02
C ARG A 102 19.43 -15.56 -17.10
N CYS A 103 20.44 -16.37 -17.40
CA CYS A 103 20.85 -17.47 -16.55
C CYS A 103 21.24 -16.95 -15.15
N GLY A 104 20.65 -17.52 -14.10
CA GLY A 104 20.95 -17.15 -12.71
C GLY A 104 22.34 -17.57 -12.20
N LEU A 105 23.17 -18.19 -13.04
CA LEU A 105 24.58 -18.51 -12.74
C LEU A 105 25.54 -17.63 -13.55
N CYS A 106 25.49 -17.72 -14.89
CA CYS A 106 26.44 -17.03 -15.76
C CYS A 106 25.91 -15.73 -16.39
N ARG A 107 24.67 -15.32 -16.07
CA ARG A 107 24.00 -14.10 -16.56
C ARG A 107 23.82 -14.00 -18.09
N ARG A 108 24.16 -15.04 -18.87
CA ARG A 108 23.91 -15.11 -20.32
C ARG A 108 22.48 -15.52 -20.64
N GLU A 109 21.99 -15.07 -21.79
CA GLU A 109 20.67 -15.40 -22.31
C GLU A 109 20.68 -16.79 -23.00
N GLY A 110 19.50 -17.27 -23.40
CA GLY A 110 19.34 -18.53 -24.13
C GLY A 110 19.30 -19.80 -23.27
N HIS A 111 19.57 -19.73 -21.96
CA HIS A 111 19.45 -20.88 -21.06
C HIS A 111 19.11 -20.49 -19.62
N THR A 112 18.57 -21.45 -18.87
CA THR A 112 18.27 -21.29 -17.44
C THR A 112 19.39 -21.86 -16.58
N ARG A 113 19.43 -21.48 -15.30
CA ARG A 113 20.42 -21.96 -14.31
C ARG A 113 20.61 -23.50 -14.32
N ARG A 114 19.53 -24.25 -14.54
CA ARG A 114 19.55 -25.74 -14.55
C ARG A 114 20.32 -26.34 -15.73
N ARG A 115 20.40 -25.62 -16.85
CA ARG A 115 21.10 -26.05 -18.07
C ARG A 115 22.30 -25.13 -18.34
N CYS A 116 22.88 -24.57 -17.28
CA CYS A 116 24.04 -23.69 -17.41
C CYS A 116 25.26 -24.53 -17.77
N PRO A 117 25.98 -24.21 -18.86
CA PRO A 117 27.24 -24.89 -19.19
C PRO A 117 28.31 -24.71 -18.10
N ASN A 118 28.20 -23.65 -17.30
CA ASN A 118 29.06 -23.40 -16.14
C ASN A 118 28.49 -24.01 -14.85
N ALA A 119 27.45 -24.85 -14.93
CA ALA A 119 27.04 -25.62 -13.77
C ALA A 119 28.13 -26.65 -13.48
N SER A 120 28.65 -26.67 -12.26
CA SER A 120 29.52 -27.75 -11.81
C SER A 120 28.71 -29.05 -11.89
N HIS A 121 29.05 -29.91 -12.85
CA HIS A 121 28.63 -31.30 -12.82
C HIS A 121 29.37 -31.93 -11.63
N SER A 122 28.71 -32.02 -10.48
CA SER A 122 29.08 -33.02 -9.50
C SER A 122 28.68 -34.36 -10.11
N ASP A 123 29.66 -35.08 -10.65
CA ASP A 123 29.52 -36.49 -10.99
C ASP A 123 29.15 -37.30 -9.72
N PRO A 124 28.43 -38.43 -9.88
CA PRO A 124 27.83 -39.19 -8.78
C PRO A 124 28.81 -39.72 -7.74
#